data_AF-N6UCR0-F1
#
_entry.id   AF-N6UCR0-F1
#
_cell.length_a   1.000
_cell.length_b   1.000
_cell.length_c   1.000
_cell.angle_alpha   90.00
_cell.angle_beta   90.00
_cell.angle_gamma   90.00
#
_symmetry.space_group_name_H-M   'P 1'
#
loop_
_entity.id
_entity.type
_entity.pdbx_description
1 polymer ?
#
loop_
_entity_poly.entity_id
_entity_poly.type
_entity_poly.pdbx_seq_one_letter_code
_entity_poly.pdbx_strand_id
1 'polypeptide(L)'
;MFPENQERNLAILKKNRKDAKLQSRKMTNSKGYRRGTRDLFSRKFGKRGVIPLSTYMKVYKIGDIVDIKGNGAVQKGMPYKAYHGKTGRVFNVTAHALGVIVNKRQVFPTNMNISFRIRNMTL
;
A
#
# COMPACT_ATOMS: atom_id res chain seq x y z
N MET A 1 42.74 9.53 -45.73
CA MET A 1 41.99 8.26 -45.57
C MET A 1 41.54 8.20 -44.11
N PHE A 2 40.23 8.22 -43.86
CA PHE A 2 39.60 8.76 -42.64
C PHE A 2 39.59 7.80 -41.42
N PRO A 3 40.30 8.10 -40.31
CA PRO A 3 40.15 7.37 -39.04
C PRO A 3 38.93 7.85 -38.20
N GLU A 4 38.18 8.83 -38.69
CA GLU A 4 37.14 9.53 -37.93
C GLU A 4 35.90 8.67 -37.59
N ASN A 5 35.58 7.68 -38.43
CA ASN A 5 34.43 6.79 -38.19
C ASN A 5 34.69 5.74 -37.09
N GLN A 6 35.95 5.30 -36.90
CA GLN A 6 36.27 4.35 -35.83
C GLN A 6 36.19 5.00 -34.44
N GLU A 7 36.68 6.24 -34.31
CA GLU A 7 36.62 6.96 -33.04
C GLU A 7 35.20 7.39 -32.65
N ARG A 8 34.39 7.83 -33.62
CA ARG A 8 32.96 8.14 -33.38
C ARG A 8 32.19 6.90 -32.90
N ASN A 9 32.41 5.74 -33.51
CA ASN A 9 31.77 4.49 -33.09
C ASN A 9 32.23 4.03 -31.70
N LEU A 10 33.53 4.16 -31.40
CA LEU A 10 34.07 3.89 -30.06
C LEU A 10 33.53 4.84 -29.00
N ALA A 11 33.35 6.13 -29.33
CA ALA A 11 32.77 7.12 -28.43
C ALA A 11 31.29 6.84 -28.15
N ILE A 12 30.51 6.47 -29.17
CA ILE A 12 29.11 6.05 -29.03
C ILE A 12 28.99 4.82 -28.13
N LEU A 13 29.84 3.79 -28.34
CA LEU A 13 29.84 2.58 -27.54
C LEU A 13 30.22 2.84 -26.07
N LYS A 14 31.21 3.71 -25.83
CA LYS A 14 31.64 4.13 -24.49
C LYS A 14 30.57 4.97 -23.79
N LYS A 15 29.84 5.83 -24.52
CA LYS A 15 28.71 6.62 -24.00
C LYS A 15 27.54 5.72 -23.61
N ASN A 16 27.15 4.79 -24.48
CA ASN A 16 26.10 3.80 -24.20
C ASN A 16 26.42 2.93 -22.96
N ARG A 17 27.69 2.54 -22.76
CA ARG A 17 28.12 1.82 -21.54
C ARG A 17 28.02 2.69 -20.28
N LYS A 18 28.37 3.97 -20.35
CA LYS A 18 28.24 4.90 -19.21
C LYS A 18 26.78 5.15 -18.87
N ASP A 19 25.93 5.35 -19.87
CA ASP A 19 24.49 5.59 -19.69
C ASP A 19 23.78 4.35 -19.12
N ALA A 20 24.14 3.14 -19.58
CA ALA A 20 23.64 1.90 -19.00
C ALA A 20 24.09 1.70 -17.53
N LYS A 21 25.33 2.08 -17.20
CA LYS A 21 25.87 2.05 -15.82
C LYS A 21 25.24 3.13 -14.93
N LEU A 22 24.81 4.26 -15.50
CA LEU A 22 24.09 5.32 -14.80
C LEU A 22 22.63 4.93 -14.52
N GLN A 23 21.99 4.23 -15.46
CA GLN A 23 20.64 3.67 -15.30
C GLN A 23 20.60 2.59 -14.20
N SER A 24 21.63 1.73 -14.07
CA SER A 24 21.70 0.74 -12.98
C SER A 24 21.97 1.36 -11.59
N ARG A 25 22.61 2.53 -11.54
CA ARG A 25 22.83 3.33 -10.31
C ARG A 25 21.66 4.23 -9.93
N LYS A 26 20.56 4.21 -10.69
CA LYS A 26 19.35 4.95 -10.35
C LYS A 26 18.67 4.24 -9.18
N MET A 27 18.99 4.65 -7.94
CA MET A 27 18.40 4.09 -6.71
C MET A 27 16.88 4.33 -6.69
N THR A 28 16.12 3.40 -7.24
CA THR A 28 14.67 3.44 -7.14
C THR A 28 14.25 2.86 -5.80
N ASN A 29 13.49 3.63 -5.04
CA ASN A 29 12.88 3.14 -3.82
C ASN A 29 11.95 1.97 -4.14
N SER A 30 12.07 0.87 -3.39
CA SER A 30 11.22 -0.31 -3.58
C SER A 30 9.74 0.05 -3.45
N LYS A 31 8.91 -0.34 -4.43
CA LYS A 31 7.48 0.02 -4.50
C LYS A 31 6.55 -1.06 -3.94
N GLY A 32 7.00 -1.79 -2.92
CA GLY A 32 6.22 -2.88 -2.32
C GLY A 32 4.97 -2.40 -1.56
N TYR A 33 3.95 -3.26 -1.49
CA TYR A 33 2.68 -2.97 -0.79
C TYR A 33 2.85 -2.57 0.68
N ARG A 34 3.86 -3.13 1.35
CA ARG A 34 4.18 -2.88 2.78
C ARG A 34 5.44 -2.01 2.99
N ARG A 35 5.87 -1.25 1.98
CA ARG A 35 7.05 -0.40 2.10
C ARG A 35 6.80 0.75 3.08
N GLY A 36 7.69 0.91 4.05
CA GLY A 36 7.64 2.02 5.02
C GLY A 36 6.52 1.88 6.06
N THR A 37 6.13 0.65 6.41
CA THR A 37 5.04 0.39 7.36
C THR A 37 5.53 -0.39 8.59
N ARG A 38 6.79 -0.20 8.99
CA ARG A 38 7.42 -0.93 10.12
C ARG A 38 6.62 -0.72 11.40
N ASP A 39 6.33 0.54 11.73
CA ASP A 39 5.60 0.89 12.95
C ASP A 39 4.08 1.03 12.72
N LEU A 40 3.67 1.38 11.51
CA LEU A 40 2.27 1.65 11.19
C LEU A 40 1.34 0.44 11.33
N PHE A 41 1.85 -0.77 11.09
CA PHE A 41 1.11 -2.02 11.30
C PHE A 41 1.66 -2.83 12.49
N SER A 42 2.60 -2.28 13.25
CA SER A 42 3.11 -2.95 14.45
C SER A 42 2.03 -2.95 15.53
N ARG A 43 2.02 -3.99 16.35
CA ARG A 43 1.10 -4.07 17.49
C ARG A 43 1.74 -3.38 18.69
N LYS A 44 0.90 -2.67 19.45
CA LYS A 44 1.31 -2.04 20.72
C LYS A 44 1.90 -3.09 21.68
N PHE A 45 2.77 -2.61 22.57
CA PHE A 45 3.33 -3.43 23.64
C PHE A 45 2.23 -4.10 24.47
N GLY A 46 2.46 -5.35 24.89
CA GLY A 46 1.48 -6.15 25.65
C GLY A 46 0.22 -6.58 24.88
N LYS A 47 0.05 -6.16 23.63
CA LYS A 47 -1.09 -6.55 22.78
C LYS A 47 -0.67 -7.54 21.70
N ARG A 48 0.35 -8.38 21.90
CA ARG A 48 0.71 -9.43 20.93
C ARG A 48 -0.29 -10.59 20.99
N GLY A 49 -0.36 -11.41 19.94
CA GLY A 49 -1.23 -12.58 19.88
C GLY A 49 -2.60 -12.36 19.21
N VAL A 50 -3.55 -13.23 19.54
CA VAL A 50 -4.87 -13.33 18.90
C VAL A 50 -5.70 -12.06 19.17
N ILE A 51 -6.57 -11.71 18.23
CA ILE A 51 -7.50 -10.58 18.34
C ILE A 51 -8.68 -11.01 19.22
N PRO A 52 -9.19 -10.16 20.13
CA PRO A 52 -10.37 -10.49 20.93
C PRO A 52 -11.60 -10.76 20.03
N LEU A 53 -12.46 -11.67 20.47
CA LEU A 53 -13.67 -12.07 19.74
C LEU A 53 -14.65 -10.92 19.52
N SER A 54 -14.63 -9.89 20.37
CA SER A 54 -15.49 -8.71 20.25
C SER A 54 -15.36 -8.01 18.90
N THR A 55 -14.15 -8.02 18.30
CA THR A 55 -13.94 -7.43 16.96
C THR A 55 -14.63 -8.23 15.87
N TYR A 56 -14.82 -9.54 16.04
CA TYR A 56 -15.47 -10.42 15.06
C TYR A 56 -16.99 -10.41 15.17
N MET A 57 -17.50 -10.36 16.39
CA MET A 57 -18.94 -10.41 16.65
C MET A 57 -19.64 -9.07 16.42
N LYS A 58 -18.88 -8.02 16.12
CA LYS A 58 -19.46 -6.71 15.85
C LYS A 58 -20.24 -6.73 14.54
N VAL A 59 -21.54 -6.44 14.64
CA VAL A 59 -22.45 -6.32 13.51
C VAL A 59 -22.27 -4.96 12.85
N TYR A 60 -22.20 -4.95 11.52
CA TYR A 60 -22.13 -3.75 10.70
C TYR A 60 -23.28 -3.75 9.70
N LYS A 61 -23.82 -2.57 9.43
CA LYS A 61 -24.86 -2.33 8.44
C LYS A 61 -24.33 -1.43 7.33
N ILE A 62 -24.99 -1.49 6.19
CA ILE A 62 -24.70 -0.59 5.07
C ILE A 62 -25.03 0.84 5.51
N GLY A 63 -24.13 1.79 5.23
CA GLY A 63 -24.27 3.19 5.65
C GLY A 63 -23.58 3.53 6.98
N ASP A 64 -23.15 2.55 7.78
CA ASP A 64 -22.41 2.81 9.02
C ASP A 64 -21.09 3.53 8.75
N ILE A 65 -20.76 4.46 9.65
CA ILE A 65 -19.48 5.16 9.65
C ILE A 65 -18.45 4.30 10.38
N VAL A 66 -17.33 4.06 9.71
CA VAL A 66 -16.36 3.06 10.14
C VAL A 66 -14.93 3.54 9.93
N ASP A 67 -14.08 3.23 10.91
CA ASP A 67 -12.65 3.54 10.86
C ASP A 67 -11.81 2.35 10.39
N ILE A 68 -10.82 2.65 9.55
CA ILE A 68 -9.97 1.66 8.89
C ILE A 68 -8.65 1.57 9.63
N LYS A 69 -8.40 0.44 10.29
CA LYS A 69 -7.17 0.25 11.07
C LYS A 69 -6.64 -1.16 10.99
N GLY A 70 -5.67 -1.33 10.10
CA GLY A 70 -4.98 -2.61 9.87
C GLY A 70 -4.33 -3.16 11.14
N ASN A 71 -4.64 -4.42 11.46
CA ASN A 71 -4.05 -5.13 12.59
C ASN A 71 -2.97 -6.10 12.08
N GLY A 72 -1.75 -5.99 12.61
CA GLY A 72 -0.62 -6.84 12.21
C GLY A 72 -0.81 -8.35 12.42
N ALA A 73 -1.79 -8.79 13.22
CA ALA A 73 -2.11 -10.22 13.36
C ALA A 73 -2.86 -10.81 12.17
N VAL A 74 -3.46 -9.98 11.31
CA VAL A 74 -4.24 -10.44 10.15
C VAL A 74 -3.53 -10.04 8.87
N GLN A 75 -3.05 -11.04 8.13
CA GLN A 75 -2.28 -10.80 6.91
C GLN A 75 -3.17 -10.54 5.68
N LYS A 76 -4.32 -11.20 5.60
CA LYS A 76 -5.23 -11.17 4.42
C LYS A 76 -6.31 -10.10 4.57
N GLY A 77 -6.65 -9.43 3.47
CA GLY A 77 -7.65 -8.36 3.45
C GLY A 77 -7.25 -7.15 4.31
N MET A 78 -5.95 -6.90 4.42
CA MET A 78 -5.36 -5.83 5.20
C MET A 78 -5.26 -4.56 4.32
N PRO A 79 -5.73 -3.39 4.79
CA PRO A 79 -5.76 -2.18 3.97
C PRO A 79 -4.37 -1.69 3.58
N TYR A 80 -4.29 -0.98 2.46
CA TYR A 80 -3.06 -0.30 2.07
C TYR A 80 -2.78 0.87 3.01
N LYS A 81 -1.50 1.20 3.20
CA LYS A 81 -1.07 2.23 4.17
C LYS A 81 -1.73 3.59 3.97
N ALA A 82 -2.08 3.96 2.74
CA ALA A 82 -2.73 5.23 2.44
C ALA A 82 -4.18 5.34 2.96
N TYR A 83 -4.79 4.23 3.39
CA TYR A 83 -6.15 4.18 3.92
C TYR A 83 -6.19 3.90 5.42
N HIS A 84 -5.05 3.63 6.04
CA HIS A 84 -4.99 3.45 7.48
C HIS A 84 -5.33 4.76 8.19
N GLY A 85 -6.16 4.69 9.23
CA GLY A 85 -6.62 5.85 9.99
C GLY A 85 -7.63 6.73 9.25
N LYS A 86 -8.22 6.23 8.16
CA LYS A 86 -9.32 6.94 7.48
C LYS A 86 -10.66 6.40 7.91
N THR A 87 -11.61 7.30 7.98
CA THR A 87 -13.03 7.01 8.15
C THR A 87 -13.70 6.88 6.79
N GLY A 88 -14.63 5.96 6.67
CA GLY A 88 -15.43 5.77 5.47
C GLY A 88 -16.84 5.30 5.79
N ARG A 89 -17.65 5.10 4.74
CA ARG A 89 -19.00 4.53 4.85
C ARG A 89 -19.04 3.14 4.26
N VAL A 90 -19.73 2.21 4.94
CA VAL A 90 -19.92 0.85 4.44
C VAL A 90 -20.84 0.88 3.22
N PHE A 91 -20.38 0.30 2.11
CA PHE A 91 -21.19 0.12 0.88
C PHE A 91 -21.71 -1.30 0.74
N ASN A 92 -20.93 -2.29 1.20
CA ASN A 92 -21.27 -3.71 1.05
C ASN A 92 -20.79 -4.52 2.24
N VAL A 93 -21.57 -5.52 2.62
CA VAL A 93 -21.27 -6.47 3.68
C VAL A 93 -21.17 -7.85 3.06
N THR A 94 -20.02 -8.50 3.24
CA THR A 94 -19.78 -9.88 2.79
C THR A 94 -19.53 -10.77 4.00
N ALA A 95 -19.59 -12.10 3.82
CA ALA A 95 -19.44 -13.07 4.91
C ALA A 95 -18.19 -12.88 5.79
N HIS A 96 -17.09 -12.35 5.23
CA HIS A 96 -15.83 -12.19 5.97
C HIS A 96 -15.21 -10.79 5.86
N ALA A 97 -15.77 -9.89 5.06
CA ALA A 97 -15.18 -8.59 4.77
C ALA A 97 -16.25 -7.49 4.63
N LEU A 98 -15.81 -6.26 4.85
CA LEU A 98 -16.62 -5.06 4.63
C LEU A 98 -16.02 -4.29 3.46
N GLY A 99 -16.90 -3.91 2.55
CA GLY A 99 -16.62 -2.92 1.53
C GLY A 99 -16.91 -1.54 2.07
N VAL A 100 -15.91 -0.66 2.05
CA VAL A 100 -16.01 0.72 2.53
C VAL A 100 -15.53 1.70 1.46
N ILE A 101 -16.28 2.78 1.31
CA ILE A 101 -15.95 3.89 0.42
C ILE A 101 -15.16 4.91 1.21
N VAL A 102 -13.99 5.26 0.67
CA VAL A 102 -13.06 6.20 1.31
C VAL A 102 -12.51 7.15 0.27
N ASN A 103 -12.37 8.41 0.68
CA ASN A 103 -11.78 9.43 -0.18
C ASN A 103 -10.26 9.39 -0.06
N LYS A 104 -9.58 9.30 -1.20
CA LYS A 104 -8.13 9.42 -1.24
C LYS A 104 -7.75 10.89 -1.36
N ARG A 105 -6.94 11.38 -0.42
CA ARG A 105 -6.37 12.73 -0.49
C ARG A 105 -5.32 12.75 -1.61
N GLN A 106 -5.74 13.21 -2.77
CA GLN A 106 -4.94 13.46 -3.97
C GLN A 106 -5.35 14.81 -4.54
N VAL A 107 -4.58 15.34 -5.49
CA VAL A 107 -4.86 16.62 -6.16
C VAL A 107 -6.31 16.66 -6.67
N PHE A 108 -6.80 15.53 -7.18
CA PHE A 108 -8.21 15.30 -7.47
C PHE A 108 -8.77 14.23 -6.54
N PRO A 109 -9.73 14.55 -5.66
CA PRO A 109 -10.32 13.58 -4.76
C PRO A 109 -11.15 12.57 -5.57
N THR A 110 -10.76 11.30 -5.50
CA THR A 110 -11.52 10.19 -6.08
C THR A 110 -12.06 9.31 -4.96
N ASN A 111 -13.30 8.85 -5.13
CA ASN A 111 -13.91 7.87 -4.26
C ASN A 111 -13.37 6.50 -4.68
N MET A 112 -12.75 5.77 -3.75
CA MET A 112 -12.29 4.41 -4.00
C MET A 112 -13.04 3.42 -3.12
N ASN A 113 -13.43 2.31 -3.74
CA ASN A 113 -14.06 1.18 -3.07
C ASN A 113 -12.96 0.27 -2.54
N ILE A 114 -12.92 0.07 -1.23
CA ILE A 114 -11.90 -0.75 -0.58
C ILE A 114 -12.61 -1.83 0.20
N SER A 115 -12.26 -3.08 -0.08
CA SER A 115 -12.72 -4.22 0.71
C SER A 115 -11.63 -4.62 1.70
N PHE A 116 -11.95 -4.61 2.99
CA PHE A 116 -11.07 -5.11 4.04
C PHE A 116 -11.78 -6.09 4.94
N ARG A 117 -11.01 -7.00 5.52
CA ARG A 117 -11.55 -8.00 6.42
C ARG A 117 -12.04 -7.32 7.70
N ILE A 118 -13.19 -7.74 8.23
CA ILE A 118 -13.78 -7.18 9.47
C ILE A 118 -12.78 -7.19 10.64
N ARG A 119 -11.87 -8.16 10.61
CA ARG A 119 -10.77 -8.36 11.55
C ARG A 119 -9.73 -7.24 11.58
N ASN A 120 -9.72 -6.38 10.57
CA ASN A 120 -8.83 -5.24 10.39
C ASN A 120 -9.55 -3.91 10.62
N MET A 121 -10.70 -3.92 11.29
CA MET A 121 -11.32 -2.71 11.80
C MET A 121 -11.08 -2.61 13.30
N THR A 122 -10.62 -1.45 13.71
CA THR A 122 -10.82 -0.99 15.08
C THR A 122 -11.69 0.26 14.97
N LEU A 123 -12.74 0.28 15.79
CA LEU A 123 -13.57 1.46 16.05
C LEU A 123 -12.72 2.71 16.29
#